data_AF-A0A925SKH3-F1
#
_entry.id   AF-A0A925SKH3-F1
#
_cell.length_a   1.000
_cell.length_b   1.000
_cell.length_c   1.000
_cell.angle_alpha   90.00
_cell.angle_beta   90.00
_cell.angle_gamma   90.00
#
_symmetry.space_group_name_H-M   'P 1'
#
loop_
_entity.id
_entity.type
_entity.pdbx_description
1 polymer ?
#
loop_
_entity_poly.entity_id
_entity_poly.type
_entity_poly.pdbx_seq_one_letter_code
_entity_poly.pdbx_strand_id
1 'polypeptide(L)'
;MTAIEPAKPPLQAPSLDEDYALLKVAARDAGELALTYFRQQILVNRKPDGSEVSEADLAVDTALKLDLLTTRPDYGWLSEETEDDPERLKRRRVWVVDPIDGTNAFLRHLPEWTVSAALVEDGVPV
;
A
#
# COMPACT_ATOMS: atom_id res chain seq x y z
N MET A 1 -35.73 36.03 -4.06
CA MET A 1 -34.73 35.52 -5.02
C MET A 1 -33.52 35.07 -4.22
N THR A 2 -33.44 33.79 -3.89
CA THR A 2 -32.27 33.22 -3.22
C THR A 2 -31.24 32.92 -4.30
N ALA A 3 -30.11 33.61 -4.27
CA ALA A 3 -29.00 33.31 -5.16
C ALA A 3 -28.49 31.90 -4.85
N ILE A 4 -28.52 31.03 -5.85
CA ILE A 4 -27.87 29.72 -5.78
C ILE A 4 -26.38 30.00 -5.88
N GLU A 5 -25.61 29.70 -4.83
CA GLU A 5 -24.14 29.75 -4.92
C GLU A 5 -23.67 28.81 -6.04
N PRO A 6 -22.73 29.24 -6.91
CA PRO A 6 -22.21 28.36 -7.93
C PRO A 6 -21.55 27.15 -7.28
N ALA A 7 -21.87 25.96 -7.79
CA ALA A 7 -21.26 24.72 -7.34
C ALA A 7 -19.73 24.86 -7.36
N LYS A 8 -19.08 24.51 -6.25
CA LYS A 8 -17.62 24.45 -6.15
C LYS A 8 -17.12 23.57 -7.31
N PRO A 9 -16.17 24.04 -8.15
CA PRO A 9 -15.65 23.23 -9.24
C PRO A 9 -15.14 21.89 -8.70
N PRO A 10 -15.26 20.79 -9.46
CA PRO A 10 -14.77 19.50 -9.02
C PRO A 10 -13.29 19.66 -8.66
N LEU A 11 -12.91 19.11 -7.49
CA LEU A 11 -11.50 19.06 -7.09
C LEU A 11 -10.72 18.39 -8.23
N GLN A 12 -9.66 19.04 -8.68
CA GLN A 12 -8.78 18.46 -9.68
C GLN A 12 -8.22 17.15 -9.14
N ALA A 13 -8.23 16.09 -9.94
CA ALA A 13 -7.66 14.81 -9.53
C ALA A 13 -6.18 15.02 -9.15
N PRO A 14 -5.67 14.32 -8.11
CA PRO A 14 -4.27 14.45 -7.70
C PRO A 14 -3.31 14.26 -8.87
N SER A 15 -2.23 15.03 -8.89
CA SER A 15 -1.13 14.84 -9.85
C SER A 15 -0.24 13.65 -9.46
N LEU A 16 0.54 13.13 -10.42
CA LEU A 16 1.50 12.06 -10.13
C LEU A 16 2.58 12.49 -9.14
N ASP A 17 2.96 13.77 -9.13
CA ASP A 17 3.93 14.30 -8.16
C ASP A 17 3.36 14.28 -6.72
N GLU A 18 2.06 14.59 -6.56
CA GLU A 18 1.38 14.49 -5.26
C GLU A 18 1.23 13.04 -4.79
N ASP A 19 0.94 12.12 -5.72
CA ASP A 19 0.85 10.70 -5.42
C ASP A 19 2.22 10.09 -5.09
N TYR A 20 3.27 10.48 -5.82
CA TYR A 20 4.65 10.09 -5.51
C TYR A 20 5.10 10.62 -4.15
N ALA A 21 4.79 11.88 -3.84
CA ALA A 21 5.10 12.47 -2.53
C ALA A 21 4.40 11.72 -1.39
N LEU A 22 3.12 11.36 -1.58
CA LEU A 22 2.36 10.55 -0.63
C LEU A 22 2.98 9.16 -0.48
N LEU A 23 3.25 8.46 -1.58
CA LEU A 23 3.82 7.12 -1.57
C LEU A 23 5.17 7.08 -0.86
N LYS A 24 6.02 8.08 -1.10
CA LYS A 24 7.34 8.19 -0.49
C LYS A 24 7.27 8.32 1.04
N VAL A 25 6.27 9.02 1.57
CA VAL A 25 6.05 9.12 3.02
C VAL A 25 5.55 7.77 3.53
N ALA A 26 4.49 7.22 2.95
CA ALA A 26 3.91 5.94 3.36
C ALA A 26 4.95 4.80 3.34
N ALA A 27 5.77 4.70 2.30
CA ALA A 27 6.81 3.68 2.19
C ALA A 27 7.92 3.84 3.24
N ARG A 28 8.25 5.08 3.64
CA ARG A 28 9.21 5.32 4.72
C ARG A 28 8.63 4.90 6.05
N ASP A 29 7.41 5.33 6.36
CA ASP A 29 6.74 5.03 7.62
C ASP A 29 6.51 3.52 7.77
N ALA A 30 6.13 2.85 6.68
CA ALA A 30 6.07 1.39 6.57
C ALA A 30 7.42 0.72 6.83
N GLY A 31 8.52 1.24 6.26
CA GLY A 31 9.87 0.72 6.51
C GLY A 31 10.30 0.90 7.97
N GLU A 32 9.98 2.04 8.58
CA GLU A 32 10.23 2.27 10.00
C GLU A 32 9.44 1.30 10.89
N LEU A 33 8.18 1.03 10.56
CA LEU A 33 7.37 0.01 11.22
C LEU A 33 7.97 -1.39 11.06
N ALA A 34 8.32 -1.80 9.83
CA ALA A 34 8.94 -3.09 9.55
C ALA A 34 10.23 -3.29 10.36
N LEU A 35 11.05 -2.24 10.51
CA LEU A 35 12.26 -2.28 11.34
C LEU A 35 12.01 -2.53 12.83
N THR A 36 10.81 -2.24 13.35
CA THR A 36 10.45 -2.59 14.74
C THR A 36 10.25 -4.10 14.93
N TYR A 37 9.87 -4.81 13.87
CA TYR A 37 9.73 -6.27 13.86
C TYR A 37 11.02 -6.97 13.43
N PHE A 38 11.86 -6.30 12.63
CA PHE A 38 13.09 -6.90 12.12
C PHE A 38 14.02 -7.34 13.26
N ARG A 39 14.51 -8.58 13.18
CA ARG A 39 15.34 -9.23 14.21
C ARG A 39 14.65 -9.49 15.55
N GLN A 40 13.31 -9.45 15.58
CA GLN A 40 12.52 -9.89 16.72
C GLN A 40 12.01 -11.32 16.51
N GLN A 41 11.57 -11.95 17.61
CA GLN A 41 10.78 -13.18 17.51
C GLN A 41 9.34 -12.78 17.19
N ILE A 42 8.90 -13.11 15.98
CA ILE A 42 7.59 -12.74 15.47
C ILE A 42 6.80 -13.97 15.04
N LEU A 43 5.47 -13.85 15.02
CA LEU A 43 4.59 -14.91 14.53
C LEU A 43 4.73 -15.07 13.02
N VAL A 44 4.79 -16.33 12.59
CA VAL A 44 4.88 -16.73 11.18
C VAL A 44 3.80 -17.76 10.89
N ASN A 45 3.03 -17.51 9.84
CA ASN A 45 2.05 -18.42 9.29
C ASN A 45 2.50 -18.87 7.90
N ARG A 46 1.92 -19.97 7.41
CA ARG A 46 2.16 -20.47 6.06
C ARG A 46 0.88 -20.38 5.25
N LYS A 47 0.94 -19.72 4.10
CA LYS A 47 -0.16 -19.60 3.14
C LYS A 47 -0.42 -20.96 2.45
N PRO A 48 -1.60 -21.17 1.84
CA PRO A 48 -1.93 -22.44 1.17
C PRO A 48 -0.99 -22.84 0.03
N ASP A 49 -0.35 -21.86 -0.61
CA ASP A 49 0.65 -22.07 -1.67
C ASP A 49 2.04 -22.45 -1.13
N GLY A 50 2.22 -22.47 0.20
CA GLY A 50 3.44 -22.83 0.88
C GLY A 50 4.38 -21.67 1.20
N SER A 51 4.06 -20.44 0.77
CA SER A 51 4.78 -19.22 1.14
C SER A 51 4.56 -18.86 2.61
N GLU A 52 5.49 -18.09 3.18
CA GLU A 52 5.44 -17.66 4.58
C GLU A 52 4.95 -16.21 4.66
N VAL A 53 4.14 -15.92 5.67
CA VAL A 53 3.68 -14.57 6.01
C VAL A 53 3.89 -14.36 7.51
N SER A 54 4.48 -13.23 7.88
CA SER A 54 4.68 -12.86 9.27
C SER A 54 3.67 -11.82 9.74
N GLU A 55 3.55 -11.63 11.05
CA GLU A 55 2.78 -10.50 11.58
C GLU A 55 3.33 -9.14 11.13
N ALA A 56 4.61 -9.05 10.75
CA ALA A 56 5.19 -7.84 10.21
C ALA A 56 4.63 -7.52 8.82
N ASP A 57 4.51 -8.51 7.93
CA ASP A 57 3.91 -8.34 6.60
C ASP A 57 2.48 -7.79 6.73
N LEU A 58 1.67 -8.39 7.62
CA LEU A 58 0.29 -7.96 7.88
C LEU A 58 0.18 -6.56 8.48
N ALA A 59 1.08 -6.22 9.41
CA ALA A 59 1.11 -4.90 10.04
C ALA A 59 1.49 -3.80 9.04
N VAL A 60 2.49 -4.07 8.20
CA VAL A 60 2.96 -3.15 7.17
C VAL A 60 1.91 -2.97 6.06
N ASP A 61 1.25 -4.05 5.63
CA ASP A 61 0.12 -4.00 4.70
C ASP A 61 -0.99 -3.07 5.19
N THR A 62 -1.38 -3.27 6.45
CA THR A 62 -2.45 -2.48 7.10
C THR A 62 -2.08 -1.01 7.19
N ALA A 63 -0.84 -0.69 7.57
CA ALA A 63 -0.35 0.68 7.67
C ALA A 63 -0.34 1.38 6.30
N LEU A 64 0.25 0.75 5.28
CA LEU A 64 0.27 1.29 3.92
C LEU A 64 -1.15 1.53 3.39
N LYS A 65 -2.05 0.56 3.57
CA LYS A 65 -3.44 0.67 3.14
C LYS A 65 -4.15 1.84 3.82
N LEU A 66 -3.96 2.01 5.12
CA LEU A 66 -4.56 3.10 5.88
C LEU A 66 -4.05 4.46 5.39
N ASP A 67 -2.73 4.64 5.29
CA ASP A 67 -2.12 5.91 4.93
C ASP A 67 -2.50 6.34 3.51
N LEU A 68 -2.44 5.40 2.57
CA LEU A 68 -2.69 5.65 1.16
C LEU A 68 -4.18 5.84 0.86
N LEU A 69 -5.06 4.94 1.34
CA LEU A 69 -6.49 5.00 0.99
C LEU A 69 -7.28 6.01 1.81
N THR A 70 -6.83 6.38 3.02
CA THR A 70 -7.45 7.51 3.75
C THR A 70 -7.27 8.81 2.97
N THR A 71 -6.10 8.98 2.36
CA THR A 71 -5.73 10.18 1.59
C THR A 71 -6.23 10.10 0.13
N ARG A 72 -6.44 8.89 -0.40
CA ARG A 72 -6.92 8.60 -1.76
C ARG A 72 -8.07 7.57 -1.76
N PRO A 73 -9.26 7.95 -1.25
CA PRO A 73 -10.37 7.01 -1.08
C PRO A 73 -10.96 6.49 -2.41
N ASP A 74 -10.67 7.17 -3.52
CA ASP A 74 -11.14 6.75 -4.85
C ASP A 74 -10.21 5.75 -5.55
N TYR A 75 -9.06 5.41 -4.94
CA TYR A 75 -8.06 4.53 -5.55
C TYR A 75 -8.35 3.07 -5.18
N GLY A 76 -7.91 2.16 -6.04
CA GLY A 76 -7.91 0.73 -5.75
C GLY A 76 -6.70 0.31 -4.92
N TRP A 77 -6.77 -0.91 -4.39
CA TRP A 77 -5.72 -1.54 -3.60
C TRP A 77 -5.50 -2.96 -4.07
N LEU A 78 -4.25 -3.34 -4.30
CA LEU A 78 -3.81 -4.70 -4.53
C LEU A 78 -2.55 -4.93 -3.69
N SER A 79 -2.56 -5.98 -2.86
CA SER A 79 -1.40 -6.35 -2.05
C SER A 79 -1.26 -7.86 -1.98
N GLU A 80 -0.05 -8.36 -1.73
CA GLU A 80 0.21 -9.77 -1.48
C GLU A 80 -0.53 -10.30 -0.24
N GLU A 81 -0.77 -9.44 0.76
CA GLU A 81 -1.30 -9.82 2.07
C GLU A 81 -2.78 -9.48 2.29
N THR A 82 -3.39 -8.77 1.34
CA THR A 82 -4.82 -8.49 1.33
C THR A 82 -5.50 -9.41 0.31
N GLU A 83 -6.62 -10.05 0.67
CA GLU A 83 -7.45 -10.78 -0.30
C GLU A 83 -7.87 -9.87 -1.46
N ASP A 84 -7.64 -10.30 -2.70
CA ASP A 84 -7.92 -9.48 -3.88
C ASP A 84 -9.43 -9.18 -4.01
N ASP A 85 -9.76 -7.91 -4.23
CA ASP A 85 -11.10 -7.43 -4.53
C ASP A 85 -11.15 -6.90 -5.98
N PRO A 86 -11.85 -7.60 -6.89
CA PRO A 86 -12.00 -7.16 -8.29
C PRO A 86 -12.59 -5.77 -8.46
N GLU A 87 -13.25 -5.18 -7.46
CA GLU A 87 -13.71 -3.78 -7.50
C GLU A 87 -12.56 -2.79 -7.72
N ARG A 88 -11.31 -3.14 -7.37
CA ARG A 88 -10.13 -2.33 -7.68
C ARG A 88 -9.95 -2.10 -9.18
N LEU A 89 -10.38 -3.04 -10.03
CA LEU A 89 -10.25 -2.96 -11.48
C LEU A 89 -11.20 -1.91 -12.09
N LYS A 90 -12.18 -1.43 -11.31
CA LYS A 90 -13.07 -0.33 -11.70
C LYS A 90 -12.50 1.04 -11.35
N ARG A 91 -11.37 1.09 -10.64
CA ARG A 91 -10.69 2.33 -10.25
C ARG A 91 -9.68 2.70 -11.32
N ARG A 92 -9.65 3.98 -11.70
CA ARG A 92 -8.65 4.52 -12.65
C ARG A 92 -7.23 4.31 -12.13
N ARG A 93 -7.01 4.51 -10.83
CA ARG A 93 -5.71 4.34 -10.17
C ARG A 93 -5.77 3.27 -9.11
N VAL A 94 -4.74 2.44 -9.04
CA VAL A 94 -4.60 1.33 -8.09
C VAL A 94 -3.20 1.35 -7.50
N TRP A 95 -3.11 1.34 -6.17
CA TRP A 95 -1.87 1.04 -5.47
C TRP A 95 -1.62 -0.46 -5.54
N VAL A 96 -0.43 -0.86 -5.98
CA VAL A 96 0.03 -2.25 -6.00
C VAL A 96 1.21 -2.35 -5.04
N VAL A 97 1.10 -3.22 -4.04
CA VAL A 97 1.99 -3.21 -2.88
C VAL A 97 2.49 -4.63 -2.57
N ASP A 98 3.77 -4.71 -2.22
CA ASP A 98 4.36 -5.83 -1.49
C ASP A 98 4.91 -5.26 -0.16
N PRO A 99 4.26 -5.55 0.98
CA PRO A 99 4.63 -4.97 2.27
C PRO A 99 6.06 -5.31 2.69
N ILE A 100 6.54 -6.52 2.43
CA ILE A 100 7.91 -6.98 2.68
C ILE A 100 8.32 -7.92 1.55
N ASP A 101 8.84 -7.35 0.46
CA ASP A 101 9.47 -8.14 -0.59
C ASP A 101 10.74 -8.76 -0.01
N GLY A 102 10.76 -10.09 0.07
CA GLY A 102 11.81 -10.86 0.72
C GLY A 102 11.49 -11.30 2.15
N THR A 103 10.23 -11.65 2.47
CA THR A 103 9.81 -12.20 3.78
C THR A 103 10.76 -13.28 4.32
N ASN A 104 11.24 -14.19 3.48
CA ASN A 104 12.22 -15.22 3.88
C ASN A 104 13.56 -14.62 4.37
N ALA A 105 14.05 -13.57 3.74
CA ALA A 105 15.26 -12.87 4.17
C ALA A 105 15.01 -12.09 5.47
N PHE A 106 13.85 -11.42 5.56
CA PHE A 106 13.40 -10.71 6.75
C PHE A 106 13.36 -11.63 7.98
N LEU A 107 12.71 -12.79 7.87
CA LEU A 107 12.60 -13.81 8.92
C LEU A 107 13.95 -14.43 9.30
N ARG A 108 14.91 -14.46 8.37
CA ARG A 108 16.28 -14.94 8.62
C ARG A 108 17.22 -13.85 9.11
N HIS A 109 16.70 -12.66 9.42
CA HIS A 109 17.45 -11.49 9.90
C HIS A 109 18.49 -10.95 8.89
N LEU A 110 18.32 -11.31 7.63
CA LEU A 110 19.16 -10.85 6.54
C LEU A 110 18.61 -9.51 6.01
N PRO A 111 19.47 -8.56 5.61
CA PRO A 111 19.04 -7.22 5.21
C PRO A 111 18.49 -7.13 3.79
N GLU A 112 18.43 -8.22 3.02
CA GLU A 112 17.93 -8.25 1.64
C GLU A 112 16.41 -8.34 1.59
N TRP A 113 15.73 -7.29 2.05
CA TRP A 113 14.29 -7.10 1.94
C TRP A 113 13.96 -5.63 1.71
N THR A 114 12.76 -5.33 1.20
CA THR A 114 12.29 -3.96 1.02
C THR A 114 10.77 -3.87 1.16
N VAL A 115 10.27 -2.66 1.46
CA VAL A 115 8.88 -2.31 1.15
C VAL A 115 8.84 -1.95 -0.33
N SER A 116 7.91 -2.54 -1.10
CA SER A 116 7.77 -2.26 -2.53
C SER A 116 6.35 -1.79 -2.84
N ALA A 117 6.22 -0.73 -3.62
CA ALA A 117 4.92 -0.20 -4.00
C ALA A 117 4.98 0.55 -5.32
N ALA A 118 3.90 0.49 -6.09
CA ALA A 118 3.75 1.15 -7.37
C ALA A 118 2.34 1.73 -7.53
N LEU A 119 2.21 2.73 -8.40
CA LEU A 119 0.93 3.23 -8.87
C LEU A 119 0.66 2.69 -10.28
N VAL A 120 -0.53 2.16 -10.48
CA VAL A 120 -1.03 1.74 -11.80
C VAL A 120 -2.19 2.64 -12.17
N GLU A 121 -2.11 3.27 -13.34
CA GLU A 121 -3.18 4.09 -13.93
C GLU A 121 -3.70 3.43 -15.21
N ASP A 122 -5.02 3.18 -15.25
CA ASP A 122 -5.71 2.57 -16.40
C ASP A 122 -5.03 1.27 -16.89
N GLY A 123 -4.50 0.48 -15.95
CA GLY A 123 -3.82 -0.79 -16.19
C GLY A 123 -2.34 -0.66 -16.57
N VAL A 124 -1.76 0.53 -16.55
CA VAL A 124 -0.35 0.79 -16.89
C VAL A 124 0.40 1.38 -15.69
N PRO A 125 1.59 0.88 -15.31
CA PRO A 125 2.42 1.51 -14.28
C PRO A 125 2.86 2.92 -14.69
N VAL A 126 2.85 3.87 -13.76
CA VAL A 126 3.17 5.30 -13.98
C VAL A 126 4.18 5.87 -12.98
#